data_AF-A0A841D1V5-F1
#
_entry.id   AF-A0A841D1V5-F1
#
_cell.length_a   1.000
_cell.length_b   1.000
_cell.length_c   1.000
_cell.angle_alpha   90.00
_cell.angle_beta   90.00
_cell.angle_gamma   90.00
#
_symmetry.space_group_name_H-M   'P 1'
#
loop_
_entity.id
_entity.type
_entity.pdbx_description
1 polymer ?
#
loop_
_entity_poly.entity_id
_entity_poly.type
_entity_poly.pdbx_seq_one_letter_code
_entity_poly.pdbx_strand_id
1 'polypeptide(L)'
;MPDSSLGDQASPGNPSRILPLRNATFGAFHLTGKDAYDKAIDGPSELVGPPHLEVVRMVEQDDVVMAELTGTVKRAAGGGMRMSRAEVFVMRDGKISERRAGSSD
;
A
#
# COMPACT_ATOMS: atom_id res chain seq x y z
N MET A 1 -20.92 -46.83 11.78
CA MET A 1 -20.90 -45.35 11.88
C MET A 1 -19.45 -44.91 11.79
N PRO A 2 -19.06 -44.08 10.81
CA PRO A 2 -17.67 -43.94 10.34
C PRO A 2 -16.95 -42.71 10.94
N ASP A 3 -15.61 -42.72 10.94
CA ASP A 3 -14.76 -41.54 10.62
C ASP A 3 -13.29 -42.00 10.43
N SER A 4 -12.81 -42.26 9.21
CA SER A 4 -11.97 -41.37 8.36
C SER A 4 -10.76 -40.69 9.02
N SER A 5 -9.61 -41.37 9.01
CA SER A 5 -8.29 -40.71 8.97
C SER A 5 -7.74 -40.71 7.54
N LEU A 6 -8.24 -39.78 6.72
CA LEU A 6 -7.67 -39.45 5.41
C LEU A 6 -6.73 -38.25 5.57
N GLY A 7 -5.53 -38.40 5.01
CA GLY A 7 -4.38 -37.53 5.23
C GLY A 7 -4.54 -36.10 4.74
N ASP A 8 -3.96 -35.19 5.51
CA ASP A 8 -3.74 -33.80 5.11
C ASP A 8 -2.44 -33.73 4.29
N GLN A 9 -2.56 -34.03 2.99
CA GLN A 9 -1.55 -33.68 2.00
C GLN A 9 -1.63 -32.16 1.79
N ALA A 10 -0.80 -31.41 2.50
CA ALA A 10 -0.61 -29.98 2.25
C ALA A 10 -0.20 -29.77 0.79
N SER A 11 -1.11 -29.18 0.00
CA SER A 11 -0.86 -28.81 -1.40
C SER A 11 0.26 -27.75 -1.48
N PRO A 12 1.16 -27.84 -2.49
CA PRO A 12 2.25 -26.89 -2.66
C PRO A 12 1.69 -25.48 -2.94
N GLY A 13 2.30 -24.52 -2.26
CA GLY A 13 1.79 -23.16 -2.08
C GLY A 13 1.49 -22.40 -3.38
N ASN A 14 0.32 -21.78 -3.38
CA ASN A 14 -0.10 -20.77 -4.33
C ASN A 14 0.82 -19.53 -4.21
N PRO A 15 1.56 -19.12 -5.25
CA PRO A 15 2.45 -17.96 -5.21
C PRO A 15 1.71 -16.61 -5.09
N SER A 16 0.37 -16.58 -5.13
CA SER A 16 -0.44 -15.36 -5.03
C SER A 16 -0.73 -14.92 -3.59
N ARG A 17 -0.16 -15.57 -2.57
CA ARG A 17 -0.37 -15.14 -1.18
C ARG A 17 0.53 -13.94 -0.88
N ILE A 18 0.04 -12.74 -1.21
CA ILE A 18 0.55 -11.48 -0.67
C ILE A 18 0.72 -11.70 0.84
N LEU A 19 1.98 -11.70 1.30
CA LEU A 19 2.29 -11.79 2.72
C LEU A 19 1.57 -10.61 3.40
N PRO A 20 0.67 -10.86 4.37
CA PRO A 20 -0.08 -9.76 4.96
C PRO A 20 0.88 -8.84 5.67
N LEU A 21 0.84 -7.56 5.29
CA LEU A 21 1.31 -6.46 6.13
C LEU A 21 0.61 -6.62 7.47
N ARG A 22 1.35 -7.06 8.48
CA ARG A 22 0.77 -7.52 9.75
C ARG A 22 0.04 -6.41 10.52
N ASN A 23 0.18 -5.13 10.13
CA ASN A 23 -0.47 -4.01 10.80
C ASN A 23 -0.56 -2.73 9.94
N ALA A 24 -1.07 -2.80 8.70
CA ALA A 24 -1.30 -1.58 7.91
C ALA A 24 -2.54 -0.82 8.41
N THR A 25 -2.38 0.39 8.96
CA THR A 25 -3.50 1.27 9.29
C THR A 25 -4.03 1.89 8.00
N PHE A 26 -5.26 1.54 7.60
CA PHE A 26 -5.96 2.18 6.49
C PHE A 26 -6.76 3.40 6.97
N GLY A 27 -6.73 4.48 6.20
CA GLY A 27 -7.78 5.49 6.25
C GLY A 27 -7.73 6.47 7.43
N ALA A 28 -6.58 7.11 7.66
CA ALA A 28 -6.51 8.25 8.59
C ALA A 28 -7.47 9.41 8.22
N PHE A 29 -7.87 9.50 6.95
CA PHE A 29 -8.86 10.46 6.44
C PHE A 29 -9.41 9.98 5.07
N HIS A 30 -10.53 10.57 4.63
CA HIS A 30 -11.15 10.30 3.33
C HIS A 30 -11.25 11.59 2.51
N LEU A 31 -10.81 11.55 1.25
CA LEU A 31 -10.88 12.67 0.32
C LEU A 31 -11.66 12.26 -0.92
N THR A 32 -12.51 13.15 -1.42
CA THR A 32 -13.30 12.94 -2.63
C THR A 32 -13.08 14.08 -3.61
N GLY A 33 -12.79 13.72 -4.86
CA GLY A 33 -12.56 14.67 -5.95
C GLY A 33 -11.12 15.14 -6.06
N LYS A 34 -10.75 15.58 -7.27
CA LYS A 34 -9.39 15.97 -7.63
C LYS A 34 -8.88 17.14 -6.79
N ASP A 35 -9.70 18.17 -6.60
CA ASP A 35 -9.30 19.38 -5.88
C ASP A 35 -8.97 19.12 -4.40
N ALA A 36 -9.74 18.25 -3.74
CA ALA A 36 -9.47 17.86 -2.37
C ALA A 36 -8.17 17.06 -2.27
N TYR A 37 -7.90 16.21 -3.27
CA TYR A 37 -6.67 15.43 -3.36
C TYR A 37 -5.45 16.31 -3.62
N ASP A 38 -5.51 17.22 -4.59
CA ASP A 38 -4.43 18.15 -4.95
C ASP A 38 -4.03 19.02 -3.75
N LYS A 39 -4.99 19.46 -2.93
CA LYS A 39 -4.69 20.25 -1.72
C LYS A 39 -3.98 19.44 -0.62
N ALA A 40 -4.11 18.13 -0.63
CA ALA A 40 -3.59 17.26 0.42
C ALA A 40 -2.26 16.59 0.04
N ILE A 41 -1.89 16.56 -1.24
CA ILE A 41 -0.74 15.77 -1.71
C ILE A 41 0.62 16.38 -1.39
N ASP A 42 0.69 17.70 -1.22
CA ASP A 42 1.95 18.42 -0.97
C ASP A 42 2.63 18.03 0.36
N GLY A 43 1.88 17.39 1.25
CA GLY A 43 2.39 16.87 2.50
C GLY A 43 2.70 17.96 3.54
N PRO A 44 3.18 17.55 4.73
CA PRO A 44 3.55 18.47 5.81
C PRO A 44 4.74 19.36 5.43
N SER A 45 4.72 20.63 5.85
CA SER A 45 5.82 21.58 5.61
C SER A 45 7.12 21.24 6.35
N GLU A 46 7.06 20.33 7.34
CA GLU A 46 8.23 19.83 8.06
C GLU A 46 9.09 18.86 7.23
N LEU A 47 8.58 18.39 6.08
CA LEU A 47 9.28 17.52 5.14
C LEU A 47 9.89 18.33 3.99
N VAL A 48 11.09 17.93 3.56
CA VAL A 48 11.80 18.59 2.46
C VAL A 48 11.50 17.86 1.16
N GLY A 49 10.58 18.43 0.37
CA GLY A 49 10.16 17.89 -0.92
C GLY A 49 9.40 16.56 -0.81
N PRO A 50 9.04 15.96 -1.95
CA PRO A 50 8.40 14.66 -1.96
C PRO A 50 9.36 13.57 -1.48
N PRO A 51 8.86 12.49 -0.87
CA PRO A 51 9.68 11.35 -0.51
C PRO A 51 10.26 10.66 -1.75
N HIS A 52 11.46 10.09 -1.62
CA HIS A 52 11.94 9.10 -2.57
C HIS A 52 11.28 7.76 -2.25
N LEU A 53 10.59 7.16 -3.21
CA LEU A 53 9.84 5.91 -3.05
C LEU A 53 10.40 4.82 -3.97
N GLU A 54 10.52 3.61 -3.44
CA GLU A 54 10.90 2.41 -4.17
C GLU A 54 9.80 1.36 -4.07
N VAL A 55 9.42 0.78 -5.21
CA VAL A 55 8.47 -0.34 -5.27
C VAL A 55 9.19 -1.62 -4.86
N VAL A 56 8.74 -2.22 -3.76
CA VAL A 56 9.26 -3.50 -3.26
C VAL A 56 8.55 -4.67 -3.92
N ARG A 57 7.22 -4.57 -4.04
CA ARG A 57 6.37 -5.55 -4.70
C ARG A 57 5.22 -4.83 -5.35
N MET A 58 4.79 -5.32 -6.51
CA MET A 58 3.59 -4.88 -7.17
C MET A 58 2.81 -6.07 -7.69
N VAL A 59 1.49 -6.01 -7.56
CA VAL A 59 0.56 -6.97 -8.15
C VAL A 59 -0.51 -6.18 -8.88
N GLU A 60 -0.83 -6.63 -10.09
CA GLU A 60 -1.90 -6.08 -10.91
C GLU A 60 -2.93 -7.18 -11.15
N GLN A 61 -4.19 -6.86 -10.93
CA GLN A 61 -5.31 -7.75 -11.22
C GLN A 61 -6.51 -6.92 -11.66
N ASP A 62 -6.99 -7.18 -12.88
CA ASP A 62 -8.06 -6.42 -13.51
C ASP A 62 -7.78 -4.91 -13.46
N ASP A 63 -8.73 -4.12 -12.95
CA ASP A 63 -8.61 -2.68 -12.76
C ASP A 63 -7.96 -2.30 -11.42
N VAL A 64 -7.27 -3.23 -10.74
CA VAL A 64 -6.68 -2.98 -9.41
C VAL A 64 -5.18 -3.18 -9.43
N VAL A 65 -4.45 -2.17 -8.94
CA VAL A 65 -3.00 -2.23 -8.71
C VAL A 65 -2.73 -2.13 -7.22
N MET A 66 -1.94 -3.05 -6.67
CA MET A 66 -1.45 -2.99 -5.30
C MET A 66 0.07 -2.91 -5.31
N ALA A 67 0.62 -1.92 -4.62
CA ALA A 67 2.06 -1.71 -4.50
C ALA A 67 2.48 -1.61 -3.04
N GLU A 68 3.47 -2.42 -2.67
CA GLU A 68 4.25 -2.26 -1.44
C GLU A 68 5.44 -1.35 -1.76
N LEU A 69 5.62 -0.31 -0.96
CA LEU A 69 6.60 0.74 -1.17
C LEU A 69 7.47 0.91 0.08
N THR A 70 8.75 1.16 -0.12
CA THR A 70 9.62 1.75 0.91
C THR A 70 9.95 3.17 0.52
N GLY A 71 10.06 4.05 1.51
CA GLY A 71 10.26 5.47 1.28
C GLY A 71 11.30 6.08 2.18
N THR A 72 11.99 7.10 1.69
CA THR A 72 12.83 7.99 2.48
C THR A 72 12.44 9.44 2.25
N VAL A 73 12.44 10.23 3.32
CA VAL A 73 12.19 11.69 3.23
C VAL A 73 13.10 12.43 4.18
N LYS A 74 13.56 13.61 3.78
CA LYS A 74 14.36 14.50 4.63
C LYS A 74 13.43 15.37 5.47
N ARG A 75 13.83 15.65 6.71
CA ARG A 75 13.13 16.60 7.58
C ARG A 75 13.81 17.97 7.52
N ALA A 76 13.03 19.05 7.58
CA ALA A 76 13.55 20.41 7.55
C ALA A 76 14.48 20.72 8.73
N ALA A 77 14.17 20.15 9.90
CA ALA A 77 15.00 20.23 11.11
C ALA A 77 16.30 19.40 11.03
N GLY A 78 16.58 18.75 9.90
CA GLY A 78 17.70 17.83 9.73
C GLY A 78 17.32 16.37 10.00
N GLY A 79 18.14 15.46 9.48
CA GLY A 79 17.89 14.02 9.54
C GLY A 79 16.92 13.51 8.47
N GLY A 80 16.79 12.18 8.39
CA GLY A 80 15.90 11.49 7.46
C GLY A 80 14.96 10.54 8.18
N MET A 81 13.80 10.32 7.59
CA MET A 81 12.82 9.34 8.04
C MET A 81 12.66 8.27 6.97
N ARG A 82 12.57 7.01 7.40
CA ARG A 82 12.15 5.89 6.57
C ARG A 82 10.68 5.60 6.82
N MET A 83 9.98 5.12 5.81
CA MET A 83 8.58 4.72 5.92
C MET A 83 8.31 3.50 5.06
N SER A 84 7.34 2.68 5.48
CA SER A 84 6.77 1.62 4.65
C SER A 84 5.32 1.97 4.33
N ARG A 85 4.93 1.78 3.08
CA ARG A 85 3.59 2.09 2.58
C ARG A 85 3.05 0.91 1.80
N ALA A 86 1.74 0.78 1.82
CA ALA A 86 1.03 -0.10 0.92
C ALA A 86 -0.14 0.65 0.34
N GLU A 87 -0.17 0.71 -0.99
CA GLU A 87 -1.17 1.47 -1.72
C GLU A 87 -1.94 0.55 -2.65
N VAL A 88 -3.26 0.74 -2.66
CA VAL A 88 -4.18 0.08 -3.58
C VAL A 88 -4.82 1.15 -4.44
N PHE A 89 -4.75 0.97 -5.75
CA PHE A 89 -5.34 1.86 -6.74
C PHE A 89 -6.40 1.10 -7.52
N VAL A 90 -7.60 1.66 -7.60
CA VAL A 90 -8.59 1.25 -8.60
C VAL A 90 -8.43 2.16 -9.81
N MET A 91 -8.26 1.54 -10.96
CA MET A 91 -8.03 2.18 -12.24
C MET A 91 -9.34 2.23 -13.04
N ARG A 92 -9.51 3.28 -13.83
CA ARG A 92 -10.59 3.41 -14.81
C ARG A 92 -10.12 4.31 -15.93
N ASP A 93 -10.27 3.86 -17.17
CA ASP A 93 -9.88 4.62 -18.37
C ASP A 93 -8.42 5.12 -18.31
N GLY A 94 -7.51 4.28 -17.77
CA GLY A 94 -6.09 4.60 -17.60
C GLY A 94 -5.77 5.63 -16.50
N LYS A 95 -6.73 5.96 -15.62
CA LYS A 95 -6.57 6.89 -14.51
C LYS A 95 -6.91 6.23 -13.18
N ILE A 96 -6.37 6.76 -12.09
CA ILE A 96 -6.76 6.35 -10.74
C ILE A 96 -8.16 6.90 -10.44
N SER A 97 -9.14 6.03 -10.24
CA SER A 97 -10.48 6.41 -9.78
C SER A 97 -10.63 6.32 -8.25
N GLU A 98 -9.84 5.47 -7.60
CA GLU A 98 -9.78 5.36 -6.15
C GLU A 98 -8.35 5.03 -5.70
N ARG A 99 -7.91 5.63 -4.60
CA ARG A 99 -6.64 5.33 -3.95
C ARG A 99 -6.89 5.05 -2.48
N ARG A 100 -6.38 3.92 -1.98
CA ARG A 100 -6.39 3.57 -0.57
C ARG A 100 -4.96 3.39 -0.10
N ALA A 101 -4.54 4.23 0.84
CA ALA A 101 -3.18 4.21 1.37
C ALA A 101 -3.17 3.67 2.80
N GLY A 102 -2.24 2.76 3.06
CA GLY A 102 -1.85 2.34 4.39
C GLY A 102 -0.38 2.62 4.64
N SER A 103 -0.04 2.93 5.88
CA SER A 103 1.34 3.08 6.33
C SER A 103 1.59 2.30 7.61
N SER A 104 2.82 1.85 7.79
CA SER A 104 3.31 1.32 9.06
C SER A 104 4.60 2.05 9.43
N ASP A 105 4.74 2.34 10.72
CA ASP A 105 5.96 2.90 11.32
C ASP A 105 7.03 1.82 11.56
#